data_AF-A0A1F4UH93-F1
#
_entry.id   AF-A0A1F4UH93-F1
#
_cell.length_a   1.000
_cell.length_b   1.000
_cell.length_c   1.000
_cell.angle_alpha   90.00
_cell.angle_beta   90.00
_cell.angle_gamma   90.00
#
_symmetry.space_group_name_H-M   'P 1'
#
loop_
_entity.id
_entity.type
_entity.pdbx_description
1 polymer ?
#
loop_
_entity_poly.entity_id
_entity_poly.type
_entity_poly.pdbx_seq_one_letter_code
_entity_poly.pdbx_strand_id
1 'polypeptide(L)' 'MRQLLTSLISYGKITTTEAQAKALKRQVERLISRSKDLSLVTRRKALAIFPQKNIARKFLDQIVPQFTQRVGAP' A
#
# COMPACT_ATOMS: atom_id res chain seq x y z
N MET A 1 2.48 8.03 10.77
CA MET A 1 2.01 7.63 9.42
C MET A 1 1.53 6.18 9.29
N ARG A 2 2.08 5.21 10.05
CA ARG A 2 1.72 3.79 9.91
C ARG A 2 0.24 3.49 10.13
N GLN A 3 -0.42 4.22 11.05
CA GLN A 3 -1.87 4.11 11.28
C GLN A 3 -2.69 4.59 10.07
N LEU A 4 -2.41 5.77 9.50
CA LEU A 4 -3.13 6.28 8.33
C LEU A 4 -3.01 5.35 7.11
N LEU A 5 -1.81 4.79 6.89
CA LEU A 5 -1.60 3.79 5.85
C LEU A 5 -2.44 2.54 6.09
N THR A 6 -2.41 2.02 7.32
CA THR A 6 -3.19 0.84 7.72
C THR A 6 -4.69 1.08 7.56
N SER A 7 -5.18 2.26 7.97
CA SER A 7 -6.57 2.66 7.80
C SER A 7 -6.94 2.79 6.32
N LEU A 8 -6.09 3.38 5.48
CA LEU A 8 -6.33 3.49 4.04
C LEU A 8 -6.47 2.12 3.38
N ILE A 9 -5.59 1.16 3.70
CA ILE A 9 -5.69 -0.21 3.16
C ILE A 9 -6.94 -0.93 3.69
N SER A 10 -7.27 -0.72 4.96
CA SER A 10 -8.40 -1.39 5.62
C SER A 10 -9.73 -0.91 5.05
N TYR A 11 -9.95 0.41 5.03
CA TYR A 11 -11.22 1.04 4.64
C TYR A 11 -11.30 1.42 3.17
N GLY A 12 -10.18 1.44 2.43
CA GLY A 12 -10.10 1.88 1.03
C GLY A 12 -10.13 3.39 0.82
N LYS A 13 -10.71 4.15 1.76
CA LYS A 13 -10.76 5.61 1.77
C LYS A 13 -10.66 6.14 3.20
N ILE A 14 -9.96 7.25 3.39
CA ILE A 14 -9.89 7.97 4.66
C ILE A 14 -9.97 9.47 4.43
N THR A 15 -10.46 10.21 5.42
CA THR A 15 -10.43 11.68 5.44
C THR A 15 -9.32 12.12 6.39
N THR A 16 -8.48 13.04 5.96
CA THR A 16 -7.34 13.55 6.73
C THR A 16 -7.00 14.97 6.25
N THR A 17 -6.05 15.63 6.91
CA THR A 17 -5.60 16.97 6.48
C THR A 17 -4.83 16.90 5.18
N GLU A 18 -4.82 17.98 4.40
CA GLU A 18 -4.15 18.02 3.10
C GLU A 18 -2.66 17.66 3.19
N ALA A 19 -1.96 18.17 4.22
CA ALA A 19 -0.55 17.88 4.46
C ALA A 19 -0.31 16.38 4.72
N GLN A 20 -1.15 15.75 5.54
CA GLN A 20 -1.07 14.31 5.80
C GLN A 20 -1.44 13.49 4.56
N ALA A 21 -2.43 13.91 3.78
CA ALA A 21 -2.81 13.26 2.54
C ALA A 21 -1.68 13.26 1.50
N LYS A 22 -1.02 14.40 1.29
CA LYS A 22 0.15 14.53 0.38
C LYS A 22 1.30 13.61 0.81
N ALA A 23 1.62 13.59 2.11
CA ALA A 23 2.66 12.71 2.64
C ALA A 23 2.30 11.21 2.49
N LEU A 24 1.04 10.86 2.77
CA LEU A 24 0.53 9.49 2.66
C LEU A 24 0.57 9.00 1.21
N LYS A 25 0.10 9.82 0.25
CA LYS A 25 0.13 9.49 -1.18
C LYS A 25 1.52 9.10 -1.63
N ARG A 26 2.53 9.93 -1.35
CA ARG A 26 3.93 9.66 -1.69
C ARG A 26 4.45 8.37 -1.06
N GLN A 27 4.03 8.07 0.17
CA GLN A 27 4.43 6.85 0.86
C GLN A 27 3.79 5.60 0.23
N VAL A 28 2.50 5.68 -0.12
CA VAL A 28 1.75 4.60 -0.77
C VAL A 28 2.33 4.29 -2.14
N GLU A 29 2.59 5.30 -2.98
CA GLU A 29 3.14 5.12 -4.32
C GLU A 29 4.49 4.40 -4.29
N ARG A 30 5.40 4.82 -3.39
CA ARG A 30 6.69 4.16 -3.20
C ARG A 30 6.54 2.73 -2.73
N LEU A 31 5.60 2.48 -1.81
CA LEU A 31 5.36 1.13 -1.28
C LEU A 31 4.82 0.20 -2.37
N ILE A 32 3.84 0.66 -3.16
CA ILE A 32 3.29 -0.08 -4.30
C ILE A 32 4.40 -0.37 -5.31
N SER A 33 5.19 0.63 -5.67
CA SER A 33 6.28 0.48 -6.65
C SER A 33 7.32 -0.56 -6.22
N ARG A 34 7.61 -0.63 -4.93
CA ARG A 34 8.52 -1.64 -4.34
C ARG A 34 7.87 -3.01 -4.16
N SER A 35 6.56 -3.11 -4.29
CA SER A 35 5.81 -4.35 -4.03
C SER A 35 5.31 -5.05 -5.30
N LYS A 36 5.58 -4.49 -6.48
CA LYS A 36 5.10 -4.99 -7.77
C LYS A 36 5.55 -6.41 -8.10
N ASP A 37 6.70 -6.84 -7.57
CA ASP A 37 7.29 -8.16 -7.80
C ASP A 37 6.59 -9.29 -7.02
N LEU A 38 5.78 -8.95 -6.00
CA LEU A 38 5.07 -9.88 -5.11
C LEU A 38 5.94 -11.02 -4.54
N SER A 39 7.26 -10.81 -4.49
CA SER A 39 8.24 -11.81 -4.05
C SER A 39 8.10 -12.14 -2.56
N LEU A 40 8.71 -13.24 -2.12
CA LEU A 40 8.74 -13.63 -0.71
C LEU A 40 9.38 -12.54 0.18
N VAL A 41 10.39 -11.85 -0.35
CA VAL A 41 11.03 -10.71 0.34
C VAL A 41 10.05 -9.56 0.50
N THR A 42 9.29 -9.23 -0.56
CA THR A 42 8.25 -8.20 -0.53
C THR A 42 7.14 -8.55 0.45
N ARG A 43 6.68 -9.81 0.47
CA ARG A 43 5.71 -10.33 1.45
C ARG A 43 6.21 -10.14 2.89
N ARG A 44 7.46 -10.51 3.18
CA ARG A 44 8.08 -10.31 4.50
C ARG A 44 8.16 -8.83 4.89
N LYS A 45 8.55 -7.95 3.96
CA LYS A 45 8.61 -6.50 4.18
C LYS A 45 7.22 -5.92 4.46
N ALA A 46 6.19 -6.33 3.73
CA ALA A 46 4.82 -5.90 3.98
C ALA A 46 4.34 -6.32 5.38
N LEU A 47 4.65 -7.54 5.81
CA LEU A 47 4.33 -8.04 7.15
C LEU A 47 5.04 -7.27 8.28
N ALA A 48 6.20 -6.67 8.02
CA ALA A 48 6.88 -5.80 9.00
C ALA A 48 6.24 -4.40 9.08
N ILE A 49 5.57 -3.96 8.02
CA ILE A 49 4.96 -2.63 7.91
C ILE A 49 3.54 -2.65 8.48
N PHE A 50 2.75 -3.66 8.15
CA PHE A 50 1.36 -3.77 8.58
C PHE A 50 1.25 -4.57 9.88
N PRO A 51 0.52 -4.07 10.88
CA PRO A 51 0.40 -4.75 12.17
C PRO A 51 -0.39 -6.06 12.09
N GLN A 52 -1.24 -6.25 11.08
CA GLN A 52 -2.07 -7.45 10.94
C GLN A 52 -1.83 -8.14 9.59
N LYS A 53 -1.76 -9.49 9.61
CA LYS A 53 -1.49 -10.32 8.43
C LYS A 53 -2.55 -10.19 7.33
N ASN A 54 -3.82 -10.07 7.71
CA ASN A 54 -4.95 -9.82 6.82
C ASN A 54 -4.78 -8.52 6.02
N ILE A 55 -4.29 -7.45 6.65
CA ILE A 55 -4.08 -6.14 6.00
C ILE A 55 -2.90 -6.21 5.03
N ALA A 56 -1.79 -6.85 5.43
CA ALA A 56 -0.67 -7.09 4.53
C ALA A 56 -1.09 -7.90 3.30
N ARG A 57 -1.92 -8.93 3.51
CA ARG A 57 -2.49 -9.76 2.44
C ARG A 57 -3.40 -8.95 1.53
N LYS A 58 -4.31 -8.15 2.08
CA LYS A 58 -5.18 -7.25 1.32
C LYS A 58 -4.38 -6.26 0.47
N PHE A 59 -3.33 -5.68 1.03
CA PHE A 59 -2.44 -4.78 0.29
C PHE A 59 -1.80 -5.48 -0.91
N LEU A 60 -1.19 -6.65 -0.70
CA LEU A 60 -0.44 -7.37 -1.74
C LEU A 60 -1.34 -8.06 -2.77
N ASP A 61 -2.44 -8.66 -2.34
CA ASP A 61 -3.27 -9.50 -3.20
C ASP A 61 -4.39 -8.68 -3.88
N GLN A 62 -4.82 -7.55 -3.31
CA GLN A 62 -5.89 -6.73 -3.89
C GLN A 62 -5.39 -5.39 -4.41
N ILE A 63 -4.58 -4.66 -3.64
CA ILE A 63 -4.21 -3.29 -3.98
C ILE A 63 -3.06 -3.26 -4.98
N VAL A 64 -1.93 -3.90 -4.69
CA VAL A 64 -0.77 -3.89 -5.60
C VAL A 64 -1.14 -4.27 -7.05
N PRO A 65 -1.93 -5.34 -7.32
CA PRO A 65 -2.35 -5.73 -8.67
C PRO A 65 -3.09 -4.64 -9.46
N GLN A 66 -3.96 -3.87 -8.77
CA GLN A 66 -4.73 -2.77 -9.38
C GLN A 66 -3.82 -1.63 -9.86
N PHE A 67 -2.65 -1.46 -9.21
CA PHE A 67 -1.69 -0.43 -9.58
C PHE A 67 -0.54 -0.96 -10.46
N THR A 68 -0.33 -2.27 -10.54
CA THR A 68 0.59 -2.87 -11.52
C THR A 68 0.00 -2.96 -12.91
N GLN A 69 -1.31 -3.16 -13.06
CA GLN A 69 -1.97 -3.03 -14.38
C GLN A 69 -1.97 -1.59 -14.91
N ARG A 70 -1.66 -0.61 -14.06
CA ARG A 70 -1.46 0.79 -14.44
C ARG A 70 -0.03 1.11 -14.90
N VAL A 71 0.74 0.11 -15.29
CA VAL A 71 2.04 0.30 -15.97
C VAL A 71 1.80 0.38 -17.48
N GLY A 72 1.75 1.61 -17.98
CA GLY A 72 1.93 1.96 -19.40
C GLY A 72 0.79 1.56 -20.33
N ALA A 73 -0.16 2.46 -20.56
CA ALA A 73 -0.70 2.53 -21.92
C ALA A 73 0.45 3.01 -22.83
N PRO A 74 0.68 2.38 -23.99
CA PRO A 74 1.75 2.73 -24.93
C PRO A 74 1.64 4.18 -25.42
#